data_AF-A0A6V7XFJ7-F1
#
_entry.id   AF-A0A6V7XFJ7-F1
#
_cell.length_a   1.000
_cell.length_b   1.000
_cell.length_c   1.000
_cell.angle_alpha   90.00
_cell.angle_beta   90.00
_cell.angle_gamma   90.00
#
_symmetry.space_group_name_H-M   'P 1'
#
loop_
_entity.id
_entity.type
_entity.pdbx_description
1 polymer ?
#
loop_
_entity_poly.entity_id
_entity_poly.type
_entity_poly.pdbx_seq_one_letter_code
_entity_poly.pdbx_strand_id
1 'polypeptide(L)'
;MSLALFLAALFWLAHLFRIFCRLVQFSEIRRFFISQLEIADSEMQNLTWAQVVERLCGVQKRLHLIVNREAITPLDVCQRILRHKNYFVALVYYNILPPRIRLPFFGHVHYLSNGLRFNLEWLLFWGPWSPWKGPYALKDEFKDPAKLPMIVRQLQRTLTIMSIANLIFFPFVFVYQLLFSFFSYSEHYQRDPNVFGMRKYSNYGREKLRHFNEMDHELDARLNKSYEFAARYTDQFISPLTQIIARNIAFVAASFFVVLCALTAIDEDTLKIEHVTTILSITGGAVLISRIFIPKENMVFCQHLLMQQIVANIHYAPRSWLANAHSTEIHKEFVQIFRMKTELLIEELLSPFLSPFILYFCVWKRVPEIVVFLHENTVTLEGLGDVCSLAQMNISRDGDTRLVSLNQSVCVDDNENNKNKVSTRRRRTPCGKVELSLLNFATQNPDWVPTGPEAEFIANVKDLVSTEVFGILENMENQRLLYQRSNNKSVVLPTNAEKNYPLTMQKSSDENVTPTTSQQ
;
A
#
# COMPACT_ATOMS: atom_id res chain seq x y z
N MET A 1 -17.75 34.28 15.54
CA MET A 1 -16.75 34.49 14.47
C MET A 1 -15.40 34.92 15.03
N SER A 2 -15.33 35.94 15.90
CA SER A 2 -14.07 36.48 16.43
C SER A 2 -13.21 35.46 17.20
N LEU A 3 -13.81 34.59 18.02
CA LEU A 3 -13.08 33.54 18.76
C LEU A 3 -12.45 32.50 17.81
N ALA A 4 -13.17 32.07 16.77
CA ALA A 4 -12.66 31.09 15.82
C ALA A 4 -11.49 31.65 15.01
N LEU A 5 -11.58 32.91 14.57
CA LEU A 5 -10.48 33.59 13.89
C LEU A 5 -9.28 33.80 14.80
N PHE A 6 -9.50 34.14 16.07
CA PHE A 6 -8.42 34.25 17.06
C PHE A 6 -7.69 32.92 17.27
N LEU A 7 -8.44 31.82 17.48
CA LEU A 7 -7.86 30.48 17.64
C LEU A 7 -7.13 30.03 16.36
N ALA A 8 -7.67 30.32 15.18
CA ALA A 8 -7.02 30.03 13.91
C ALA A 8 -5.72 30.80 13.74
N ALA A 9 -5.70 32.10 14.07
CA ALA A 9 -4.51 32.94 14.03
C ALA A 9 -3.43 32.44 15.01
N LEU A 10 -3.82 32.07 16.23
CA LEU A 10 -2.90 31.51 17.23
C LEU A 10 -2.30 30.17 16.75
N PHE A 11 -3.14 29.29 16.20
CA PHE A 11 -2.67 28.02 15.62
C PHE A 11 -1.71 28.26 14.44
N TRP A 12 -2.02 29.22 13.57
CA TRP A 12 -1.18 29.58 12.44
C TRP A 12 0.18 30.13 12.87
N LEU A 13 0.22 31.03 13.87
CA LEU A 13 1.47 31.56 14.42
C LEU A 13 2.32 30.45 15.07
N ALA A 14 1.70 29.55 15.84
CA ALA A 14 2.39 28.41 16.41
C ALA A 14 2.94 27.47 15.33
N HIS A 15 2.20 27.28 14.24
CA HIS A 15 2.64 26.49 13.09
C HIS A 15 3.81 27.16 12.36
N LEU A 16 3.75 28.48 12.14
CA LEU A 16 4.83 29.26 11.52
C LEU A 16 6.11 29.18 12.34
N PHE A 17 6.02 29.33 13.66
CA PHE A 17 7.15 29.17 14.56
C PHE A 17 7.77 27.76 14.46
N ARG A 18 6.95 26.71 14.44
CA ARG A 18 7.43 25.33 14.23
C ARG A 18 8.10 25.13 12.87
N ILE A 19 7.57 25.74 11.79
CA ILE A 19 8.22 25.71 10.48
C ILE A 19 9.61 26.36 10.58
N PHE A 20 9.72 27.53 11.21
CA PHE A 20 10.99 28.21 11.37
C PHE A 20 12.02 27.35 12.12
N CYS A 21 11.64 26.75 13.25
CA CYS A 21 12.53 25.81 13.97
C CYS A 21 12.96 24.62 13.09
N ARG A 22 12.04 24.06 12.28
CA ARG A 22 12.37 22.98 11.35
C ARG A 22 13.31 23.42 10.22
N LEU A 23 13.18 24.64 9.72
CA LEU A 23 14.09 25.19 8.71
C LEU A 23 15.53 25.32 9.26
N VAL A 24 15.67 25.73 10.52
CA VAL A 24 16.98 25.75 11.18
C VAL A 24 17.58 24.35 11.25
N GLN A 25 16.79 23.34 11.68
CA GLN A 25 17.22 21.94 11.71
C GLN A 25 17.59 21.42 10.31
N PHE A 26 16.79 21.73 9.27
CA PHE A 26 17.12 21.35 7.90
C PHE A 26 18.38 22.04 7.38
N SER A 27 18.68 23.27 7.82
CA SER A 27 19.94 23.92 7.49
C SER A 27 21.14 23.20 8.11
N GLU A 28 21.00 22.65 9.31
CA GLU A 28 22.05 21.84 9.94
C GLU A 28 22.24 20.50 9.20
N ILE A 29 21.14 19.84 8.84
CA ILE A 29 21.18 18.61 8.03
C ILE A 29 21.83 18.89 6.67
N ARG A 30 21.48 20.00 6.01
CA ARG A 30 22.11 20.41 4.74
C ARG A 30 23.62 20.59 4.89
N ARG A 31 24.08 21.27 5.96
CA ARG A 31 25.51 21.41 6.25
C ARG A 31 26.18 20.05 6.47
N PHE A 32 25.51 19.12 7.13
CA PHE A 32 26.01 17.76 7.31
C PHE A 32 26.15 17.02 5.97
N PHE A 33 25.17 17.11 5.07
CA PHE A 33 25.25 16.50 3.73
C PHE A 33 26.43 17.05 2.92
N ILE A 34 26.60 18.37 2.89
CA ILE A 34 27.66 19.01 2.11
C ILE A 34 29.05 18.73 2.71
N SER A 35 29.21 18.90 4.03
CA SER A 35 30.53 18.85 4.67
C SER A 35 30.99 17.46 5.08
N GLN A 36 30.06 16.55 5.43
CA GLN A 36 30.41 15.23 5.98
C GLN A 36 30.19 14.10 4.98
N LEU A 37 29.06 14.12 4.26
CA LEU A 37 28.74 13.10 3.25
C LEU A 37 29.28 13.45 1.85
N GLU A 38 29.80 14.67 1.68
CA GLU A 38 30.34 15.17 0.41
C GLU A 38 29.31 15.04 -0.73
N ILE A 39 28.05 15.36 -0.42
CA ILE A 39 26.93 15.37 -1.37
C ILE A 39 26.54 16.82 -1.62
N ALA A 40 26.70 17.29 -2.85
CA ALA A 40 26.22 18.61 -3.25
C ALA A 40 24.69 18.64 -3.43
N ASP A 41 24.06 19.80 -3.25
CA ASP A 41 22.61 19.95 -3.39
C ASP A 41 22.11 19.56 -4.80
N SER A 42 22.93 19.80 -5.83
CA SER A 42 22.62 19.44 -7.23
C SER A 42 22.63 17.94 -7.49
N GLU A 43 23.37 17.16 -6.70
CA GLU A 43 23.52 15.72 -6.88
C GLU A 43 22.42 14.92 -6.16
N MET A 44 21.73 15.54 -5.20
CA MET A 44 20.75 14.88 -4.34
C MET A 44 19.63 14.17 -5.11
N GLN A 45 19.23 14.69 -6.28
CA GLN A 45 18.19 14.09 -7.12
C GLN A 45 18.67 12.84 -7.88
N ASN A 46 19.98 12.72 -8.10
CA ASN A 46 20.57 11.63 -8.88
C ASN A 46 21.04 10.46 -8.01
N LEU A 47 21.05 10.65 -6.69
CA LEU A 47 21.50 9.64 -5.73
C LEU A 47 20.35 8.77 -5.26
N THR A 48 20.62 7.47 -5.14
CA THR A 48 19.69 6.53 -4.51
C THR A 48 19.83 6.59 -2.99
N TRP A 49 18.76 6.24 -2.27
CA TRP A 49 18.80 6.18 -0.81
C TRP A 49 19.87 5.22 -0.29
N ALA A 50 20.08 4.08 -0.97
CA ALA A 50 21.12 3.11 -0.64
C ALA A 50 22.52 3.74 -0.64
N GLN A 51 22.85 4.56 -1.65
CA GLN A 51 24.13 5.27 -1.73
C GLN A 51 24.30 6.29 -0.60
N VAL A 52 23.23 6.97 -0.20
CA VAL A 52 23.26 7.90 0.94
C VAL A 52 23.54 7.14 2.25
N VAL A 53 22.90 6.00 2.45
CA VAL A 53 23.12 5.13 3.62
C VAL A 53 24.55 4.58 3.63
N GLU A 54 25.08 4.16 2.48
CA GLU A 54 26.46 3.69 2.36
C GLU A 54 27.48 4.76 2.80
N ARG A 55 27.33 6.00 2.29
CA ARG A 55 28.18 7.13 2.72
C ARG A 55 28.03 7.43 4.20
N LEU A 56 26.80 7.35 4.74
CA LEU A 56 26.53 7.55 6.16
C LEU A 56 27.24 6.49 7.03
N CYS A 57 27.18 5.22 6.62
CA CYS A 57 27.90 4.12 7.26
C CYS A 57 29.42 4.32 7.20
N GLY A 58 29.95 4.84 6.08
CA GLY A 58 31.39 5.15 5.94
C GLY A 58 31.87 6.25 6.89
N VAL A 59 31.06 7.29 7.11
CA VAL A 59 31.39 8.44 7.97
C VAL A 59 31.40 8.07 9.46
N GLN A 60 30.76 6.97 9.87
CA GLN A 60 30.74 6.52 11.26
C GLN A 60 32.15 6.40 11.87
N LYS A 61 33.13 5.90 11.12
CA LYS A 61 34.51 5.71 11.60
C LYS A 61 35.18 7.04 12.00
N ARG A 62 34.77 8.14 11.36
CA ARG A 62 35.33 9.48 11.59
C ARG A 62 34.56 10.23 12.67
N LEU A 63 33.23 10.23 12.59
CA LEU A 63 32.38 11.09 13.43
C LEU A 63 31.78 10.39 14.65
N HIS A 64 31.81 9.05 14.72
CA HIS A 64 31.18 8.26 15.79
C HIS A 64 29.73 8.70 16.08
N LEU A 65 28.89 8.75 15.04
CA LEU A 65 27.47 9.14 15.12
C LEU A 65 26.70 8.31 16.16
N ILE A 66 27.05 7.01 16.27
CA ILE A 66 26.67 6.17 17.41
C ILE A 66 27.91 5.93 18.26
N VAL A 67 27.97 6.52 19.44
CA VAL A 67 29.16 6.49 20.31
C VAL A 67 29.56 5.08 20.74
N ASN A 68 28.58 4.20 21.01
CA ASN A 68 28.81 2.87 21.55
C ASN A 68 29.05 1.80 20.48
N ARG A 69 29.27 2.17 19.21
CA ARG A 69 29.53 1.22 18.12
C ARG A 69 30.59 1.73 17.17
N GLU A 70 31.51 0.84 16.81
CA GLU A 70 32.58 1.13 15.84
C GLU A 70 32.06 1.21 14.39
N ALA A 71 31.05 0.41 14.05
CA ALA A 71 30.43 0.38 12.73
C ALA A 71 28.89 0.46 12.81
N ILE A 72 28.29 1.10 11.81
CA ILE A 72 26.84 1.18 11.62
C ILE A 72 26.47 0.37 10.39
N THR A 73 25.44 -0.46 10.52
CA THR A 73 24.87 -1.20 9.39
C THR A 73 23.69 -0.45 8.75
N PRO A 74 23.35 -0.72 7.48
CA PRO A 74 22.13 -0.19 6.87
C PRO A 74 20.88 -0.53 7.69
N LEU A 75 20.84 -1.71 8.29
CA LEU A 75 19.76 -2.15 9.18
C LEU A 75 19.62 -1.25 10.39
N ASP A 76 20.72 -0.82 11.02
CA ASP A 76 20.68 0.09 12.16
C ASP A 76 20.07 1.45 11.78
N VAL A 77 20.41 1.97 10.60
CA VAL A 77 19.83 3.22 10.07
C VAL A 77 18.32 3.07 9.85
N CYS A 78 17.90 2.00 9.19
CA CYS A 78 16.49 1.71 8.97
C CYS A 78 15.72 1.54 10.29
N GLN A 79 16.27 0.82 11.26
CA GLN A 79 15.64 0.64 12.57
C GLN A 79 15.53 1.96 13.35
N ARG A 80 16.48 2.89 13.17
CA ARG A 80 16.41 4.22 13.79
C ARG A 80 15.31 5.07 13.18
N ILE A 81 15.16 5.06 11.84
CA ILE A 81 14.15 5.84 11.12
C ILE A 81 12.75 5.23 11.32
N LEU A 82 12.63 3.91 11.19
CA LEU A 82 11.37 3.19 11.15
C LEU A 82 10.93 2.64 12.51
N ARG A 83 11.63 2.98 13.61
CA ARG A 83 11.39 2.45 14.97
C ARG A 83 9.90 2.31 15.30
N HIS A 84 9.19 3.44 15.31
CA HIS A 84 7.76 3.46 15.66
C HIS A 84 6.86 2.87 14.57
N LYS A 85 7.24 3.00 13.29
CA LYS A 85 6.50 2.41 12.17
C LYS A 85 6.51 0.89 12.25
N ASN A 86 7.65 0.29 12.59
CA ASN A 86 7.77 -1.16 12.79
C ASN A 86 6.86 -1.68 13.91
N TYR A 87 6.71 -0.95 15.03
CA TYR A 87 5.72 -1.29 16.06
C TYR A 87 4.29 -1.19 15.55
N PHE A 88 3.96 -0.16 14.77
CA PHE A 88 2.62 -0.01 14.20
C PHE A 88 2.30 -1.15 13.21
N VAL A 89 3.24 -1.50 12.33
CA VAL A 89 3.12 -2.64 11.41
C VAL A 89 2.92 -3.95 12.18
N ALA A 90 3.66 -4.15 13.28
CA ALA A 90 3.51 -5.33 14.13
C ALA A 90 2.13 -5.38 14.84
N LEU A 91 1.63 -4.24 15.35
CA LEU A 91 0.29 -4.14 15.93
C LEU A 91 -0.80 -4.50 14.90
N VAL A 92 -0.61 -4.11 13.64
CA VAL A 92 -1.49 -4.49 12.52
C VAL A 92 -1.37 -5.97 12.17
N TYR A 93 -0.15 -6.50 12.15
CA TYR A 93 0.13 -7.91 11.89
C TYR A 93 -0.57 -8.83 12.90
N TYR A 94 -0.50 -8.50 14.19
CA TYR A 94 -1.20 -9.24 15.25
C TYR A 94 -2.72 -8.95 15.32
N ASN A 95 -3.27 -8.14 14.41
CA ASN A 95 -4.68 -7.70 14.40
C ASN A 95 -5.11 -6.98 15.70
N ILE A 96 -4.18 -6.38 16.44
CA ILE A 96 -4.45 -5.61 17.66
C ILE A 96 -5.02 -4.23 17.27
N LEU A 97 -4.48 -3.60 16.24
CA LEU A 97 -4.97 -2.36 15.64
C LEU A 97 -5.02 -2.49 14.11
N PRO A 98 -5.84 -1.71 13.38
CA PRO A 98 -7.02 -1.01 13.86
C PRO A 98 -8.14 -1.98 14.31
N PRO A 99 -9.08 -1.53 15.17
CA PRO A 99 -10.23 -2.35 15.53
C PRO A 99 -11.11 -2.65 14.31
N ARG A 100 -11.65 -3.87 14.24
CA ARG A 100 -12.66 -4.25 13.25
C ARG A 100 -14.02 -3.74 13.72
N ILE A 101 -14.59 -2.80 12.98
CA ILE A 101 -15.90 -2.23 13.29
C ILE A 101 -16.95 -2.99 12.50
N ARG A 102 -18.06 -3.37 13.16
CA ARG A 102 -19.23 -3.91 12.48
C ARG A 102 -20.19 -2.77 12.20
N LEU A 103 -20.32 -2.39 10.94
CA LEU A 103 -21.32 -1.44 10.50
C LEU A 103 -22.61 -2.17 10.12
N PRO A 104 -23.79 -1.62 10.45
CA PRO A 104 -25.05 -2.15 9.91
C PRO A 104 -24.99 -2.06 8.38
N PHE A 105 -25.45 -3.10 7.69
CA PHE A 105 -25.44 -3.27 6.22
C PHE A 105 -24.07 -3.49 5.54
N PHE A 106 -22.99 -2.85 6.00
CA PHE A 106 -21.67 -2.94 5.37
C PHE A 106 -20.77 -4.05 5.95
N GLY A 107 -21.19 -4.70 7.03
CA GLY A 107 -20.46 -5.81 7.65
C GLY A 107 -19.22 -5.36 8.41
N HIS A 108 -18.15 -6.17 8.37
CA HIS A 108 -16.91 -5.89 9.09
C HIS A 108 -15.96 -5.05 8.24
N VAL A 109 -15.62 -3.85 8.72
CA VAL A 109 -14.71 -2.92 8.05
C VAL A 109 -13.53 -2.57 8.97
N HIS A 110 -12.34 -2.52 8.37
CA HIS A 110 -11.14 -2.01 9.01
C HIS A 110 -11.10 -0.49 8.86
N TYR A 111 -11.34 0.23 9.96
CA TYR A 111 -11.36 1.69 9.97
C TYR A 111 -10.00 2.24 10.41
N LEU A 112 -9.33 3.00 9.54
CA LEU A 112 -8.04 3.63 9.83
C LEU A 112 -7.87 4.90 9.00
N SER A 113 -8.64 5.93 9.35
CA SER A 113 -8.44 7.27 8.80
C SER A 113 -7.09 7.85 9.22
N ASN A 114 -6.61 8.88 8.51
CA ASN A 114 -5.41 9.62 8.88
C ASN A 114 -5.58 10.26 10.27
N GLY A 115 -6.78 10.76 10.57
CA GLY A 115 -7.10 11.31 11.89
C GLY A 115 -6.98 10.27 13.01
N LEU A 116 -7.55 9.07 12.84
CA LEU A 116 -7.42 8.01 13.84
C LEU A 116 -5.97 7.51 13.95
N ARG A 117 -5.28 7.35 12.82
CA ARG A 117 -3.86 6.96 12.78
C ARG A 117 -3.02 7.95 13.59
N PHE A 118 -3.17 9.25 13.34
CA PHE A 118 -2.46 10.30 14.08
C PHE A 118 -2.73 10.22 15.58
N ASN A 119 -3.99 10.00 15.98
CA ASN A 119 -4.36 9.81 17.37
C ASN A 119 -3.67 8.59 18.00
N LEU A 120 -3.61 7.46 17.28
CA LEU A 120 -2.93 6.25 17.76
C LEU A 120 -1.40 6.45 17.85
N GLU A 121 -0.78 7.07 16.84
CA GLU A 121 0.65 7.37 16.84
C GLU A 121 1.02 8.35 17.96
N TRP A 122 0.19 9.36 18.19
CA TRP A 122 0.36 10.29 19.30
C TRP A 122 0.26 9.58 20.65
N LEU A 123 -0.74 8.72 20.84
CA LEU A 123 -0.89 7.95 22.08
C LEU A 123 0.30 7.02 22.35
N LEU A 124 0.76 6.32 21.31
CA LEU A 124 1.72 5.22 21.45
C LEU A 124 3.19 5.64 21.31
N PHE A 125 3.49 6.77 20.66
CA PHE A 125 4.86 7.10 20.28
C PHE A 125 5.31 8.52 20.62
N TRP A 126 4.49 9.54 20.35
CA TRP A 126 4.95 10.94 20.40
C TRP A 126 4.38 11.77 21.56
N GLY A 127 3.29 11.32 22.18
CA GLY A 127 2.62 12.05 23.24
C GLY A 127 3.45 12.11 24.53
N PRO A 128 3.21 13.11 25.40
CA PRO A 128 3.91 13.24 26.68
C PRO A 128 3.64 12.05 27.62
N TRP A 129 2.48 11.42 27.48
CA TRP A 129 2.09 10.22 28.23
C TRP A 129 2.35 8.92 27.45
N SER A 130 3.13 8.97 26.37
CA SER A 130 3.45 7.77 25.59
C SER A 130 4.31 6.78 26.41
N PRO A 131 4.34 5.50 26.00
CA PRO A 131 5.22 4.47 26.57
C PRO A 131 6.72 4.76 26.53
N TRP A 132 7.17 5.80 25.82
CA TRP A 132 8.59 6.04 25.53
C TRP A 132 9.23 7.03 26.50
N LYS A 133 10.47 6.76 26.88
CA LYS A 133 11.39 7.65 27.60
C LYS A 133 12.32 8.28 26.57
N GLY A 134 11.96 9.49 26.12
CA GLY A 134 12.67 10.14 25.01
C GLY A 134 12.44 9.43 23.68
N PRO A 135 13.33 9.61 22.69
CA PRO A 135 13.10 9.13 21.33
C PRO A 135 13.50 7.67 21.07
N TYR A 136 14.16 6.98 22.02
CA TYR A 136 14.79 5.68 21.75
C TYR A 136 14.63 4.59 22.81
N ALA A 137 14.08 4.87 23.98
CA ALA A 137 13.93 3.87 25.04
C ALA A 137 12.47 3.74 25.46
N LEU A 138 12.02 2.52 25.71
CA LEU A 138 10.75 2.25 26.36
C LEU A 138 10.90 2.52 27.86
N LYS A 139 9.86 3.05 28.51
CA LYS A 139 9.88 3.26 29.96
C LYS A 139 10.15 1.94 30.68
N ASP A 140 11.04 1.96 31.67
CA ASP A 140 11.49 0.77 32.39
C ASP A 140 10.32 0.02 33.05
N GLU A 141 9.24 0.73 33.42
CA GLU A 141 8.01 0.14 33.95
C GLU A 141 7.36 -0.87 33.00
N PHE A 142 7.50 -0.69 31.68
CA PHE A 142 6.98 -1.65 30.68
C PHE A 142 7.83 -2.91 30.59
N LYS A 143 9.05 -2.93 31.14
CA LYS A 143 9.92 -4.11 31.18
C LYS A 143 9.60 -5.01 32.39
N ASP A 144 8.90 -4.47 33.40
CA ASP A 144 8.52 -5.22 34.60
C ASP A 144 7.09 -5.82 34.47
N PRO A 145 6.91 -7.15 34.48
CA PRO A 145 5.60 -7.77 34.31
C PRO A 145 4.62 -7.42 35.44
N ALA A 146 5.13 -7.18 36.66
CA ALA A 146 4.32 -6.80 37.82
C ALA A 146 3.65 -5.42 37.69
N LYS A 147 4.23 -4.51 36.88
CA LYS A 147 3.73 -3.13 36.70
C LYS A 147 2.76 -2.98 35.53
N LEU A 148 2.68 -3.98 34.64
CA LEU A 148 1.77 -3.97 33.48
C LEU A 148 0.31 -3.62 33.81
N PRO A 149 -0.36 -4.18 34.84
CA PRO A 149 -1.76 -3.84 35.12
C PRO A 149 -1.94 -2.36 35.53
N MET A 150 -0.94 -1.77 36.18
CA MET A 150 -0.94 -0.33 36.51
C MET A 150 -0.84 0.52 35.24
N ILE A 151 0.08 0.16 34.34
CA ILE A 151 0.28 0.84 33.05
C ILE A 151 -0.97 0.76 32.18
N VAL A 152 -1.63 -0.40 32.14
CA VAL A 152 -2.91 -0.57 31.42
C VAL A 152 -3.93 0.45 31.88
N ARG A 153 -4.10 0.64 33.20
CA ARG A 153 -5.04 1.64 33.75
C ARG A 153 -4.62 3.06 33.38
N GLN A 154 -3.32 3.36 33.42
CA GLN A 154 -2.80 4.68 33.05
C GLN A 154 -3.06 4.98 31.57
N LEU A 155 -2.74 4.05 30.67
CA LEU A 155 -2.94 4.22 29.24
C LEU A 155 -4.43 4.29 28.86
N GLN A 156 -5.28 3.52 29.55
CA GLN A 156 -6.73 3.63 29.45
C GLN A 156 -7.24 5.02 29.88
N ARG A 157 -6.73 5.57 30.98
CA ARG A 157 -7.09 6.92 31.43
C ARG A 157 -6.65 7.99 30.43
N THR A 158 -5.42 7.90 29.91
CA THR A 158 -4.92 8.81 28.87
C THR A 158 -5.81 8.76 27.63
N LEU A 159 -6.18 7.55 27.18
CA LEU A 159 -7.07 7.36 26.04
C LEU A 159 -8.47 7.95 26.27
N THR A 160 -9.02 7.83 27.48
CA THR A 160 -10.29 8.48 27.85
C THR A 160 -10.18 9.99 27.77
N ILE A 161 -9.13 10.60 28.34
CA ILE A 161 -8.90 12.04 28.29
C ILE A 161 -8.76 12.51 26.84
N MET A 162 -8.00 11.78 26.03
CA MET A 162 -7.79 12.06 24.61
C MET A 162 -9.09 11.95 23.80
N SER A 163 -9.94 10.97 24.12
CA SER A 163 -11.26 10.81 23.48
C SER A 163 -12.18 11.98 23.80
N ILE A 164 -12.19 12.44 25.06
CA ILE A 164 -12.95 13.62 25.49
C ILE A 164 -12.40 14.88 24.81
N ALA A 165 -11.08 15.05 24.75
CA ALA A 165 -10.46 16.18 24.05
C ALA A 165 -10.84 16.19 22.56
N ASN A 166 -10.77 15.05 21.87
CA ASN A 166 -11.23 14.94 20.49
C ASN A 166 -12.71 15.29 20.33
N LEU A 167 -13.57 14.91 21.29
CA LEU A 167 -14.98 15.27 21.30
C LEU A 167 -15.21 16.78 21.55
N ILE A 168 -14.33 17.45 22.28
CA ILE A 168 -14.42 18.92 22.47
C ILE A 168 -13.95 19.65 21.21
N PHE A 169 -12.88 19.16 20.57
CA PHE A 169 -12.27 19.82 19.41
C PHE A 169 -12.86 19.40 18.05
N PHE A 170 -13.68 18.35 17.97
CA PHE A 170 -14.23 17.88 16.69
C PHE A 170 -14.91 18.96 15.84
N PRO A 171 -15.70 19.94 16.36
CA PRO A 171 -16.36 20.91 15.48
C PRO A 171 -15.35 21.79 14.74
N PHE A 172 -14.25 22.16 15.39
CA PHE A 172 -13.17 22.93 14.77
C PHE A 172 -12.40 22.09 13.75
N VAL A 173 -12.05 20.86 14.12
CA VAL A 173 -11.34 19.93 13.23
C VAL A 173 -12.19 19.60 12.01
N PHE A 174 -13.51 19.44 12.18
CA PHE A 174 -14.44 19.17 11.08
C PHE A 174 -14.53 20.33 10.10
N VAL A 175 -14.67 21.57 10.58
CA VAL A 175 -14.68 22.76 9.70
C VAL A 175 -13.36 22.87 8.94
N TYR A 176 -12.22 22.68 9.61
CA TYR A 176 -10.91 22.65 8.95
C TYR A 176 -10.84 21.55 7.88
N GLN A 177 -11.26 20.33 8.21
CA GLN A 177 -11.24 19.19 7.30
C GLN A 177 -12.12 19.42 6.07
N LEU A 178 -13.30 20.03 6.26
CA LEU A 178 -14.23 20.38 5.19
C LEU A 178 -13.61 21.41 4.23
N LEU A 179 -13.05 22.50 4.78
CA LEU A 179 -12.38 23.53 3.99
C LEU A 179 -11.16 22.98 3.27
N PHE A 180 -10.30 22.24 3.97
CA PHE A 180 -9.10 21.63 3.40
C PHE A 180 -9.44 20.65 2.28
N SER A 181 -10.48 19.82 2.47
CA SER A 181 -10.95 18.90 1.44
C SER A 181 -11.51 19.68 0.24
N PHE A 182 -12.33 20.70 0.48
CA PHE A 182 -12.87 21.51 -0.59
C PHE A 182 -11.77 22.19 -1.42
N PHE A 183 -10.78 22.82 -0.79
CA PHE A 183 -9.70 23.51 -1.50
C PHE A 183 -8.69 22.57 -2.15
N SER A 184 -8.33 21.47 -1.50
CA SER A 184 -7.33 20.54 -2.04
C SER A 184 -7.88 19.73 -3.20
N TYR A 185 -9.16 19.38 -3.15
CA TYR A 185 -9.76 18.54 -4.18
C TYR A 185 -10.50 19.32 -5.27
N SER A 186 -10.89 20.58 -5.07
CA SER A 186 -11.59 21.38 -6.10
C SER A 186 -10.82 21.48 -7.42
N GLU A 187 -9.51 21.72 -7.37
CA GLU A 187 -8.66 21.80 -8.55
C GLU A 187 -8.57 20.43 -9.26
N HIS A 188 -8.45 19.35 -8.50
CA HIS A 188 -8.38 18.00 -9.05
C HIS A 188 -9.71 17.54 -9.66
N TYR A 189 -10.85 17.95 -9.08
CA TYR A 189 -12.18 17.59 -9.57
C TYR A 189 -12.55 18.26 -10.89
N GLN A 190 -12.07 19.48 -11.12
CA GLN A 190 -12.34 20.20 -12.37
C GLN A 190 -11.58 19.59 -13.56
N ARG A 191 -10.39 19.00 -13.33
CA ARG A 191 -9.56 18.45 -14.41
C ARG A 191 -10.04 17.08 -14.88
N ASP A 192 -10.33 16.15 -13.96
CA ASP A 192 -10.70 14.78 -14.31
C ASP A 192 -11.85 14.24 -13.42
N PRO A 193 -13.09 14.13 -13.94
CA PRO A 193 -14.21 13.58 -13.17
C PRO A 193 -14.03 12.08 -12.87
N ASN A 194 -13.20 11.37 -13.62
CA ASN A 194 -12.88 9.96 -13.40
C ASN A 194 -12.14 9.70 -12.07
N VAL A 195 -11.62 10.74 -11.41
CA VAL A 195 -10.92 10.64 -10.11
C VAL A 195 -11.83 10.05 -9.02
N PHE A 196 -13.15 10.23 -9.12
CA PHE A 196 -14.11 9.63 -8.17
C PHE A 196 -14.21 8.10 -8.31
N GLY A 197 -13.97 7.58 -9.51
CA GLY A 197 -13.91 6.14 -9.80
C GLY A 197 -12.56 5.50 -9.48
N MET A 198 -11.52 6.30 -9.23
CA MET A 198 -10.19 5.77 -8.95
C MET A 198 -10.13 5.13 -7.56
N ARG A 199 -9.30 4.09 -7.48
CA ARG A 199 -9.00 3.38 -6.22
C ARG A 199 -7.63 3.77 -5.71
N LYS A 200 -7.38 3.50 -4.43
CA LYS A 200 -6.09 3.67 -3.74
C LYS A 200 -5.95 2.62 -2.64
N TYR A 201 -4.72 2.20 -2.37
CA TYR A 201 -4.40 1.41 -1.18
C TYR A 201 -4.75 2.21 0.09
N SER A 202 -5.65 1.65 0.91
CA SER A 202 -6.08 2.24 2.16
C SER A 202 -4.93 2.31 3.18
N ASN A 203 -5.02 3.17 4.19
CA ASN A 203 -4.00 3.22 5.25
C ASN A 203 -3.84 1.87 5.95
N TYR A 204 -4.95 1.16 6.19
CA TYR A 204 -4.92 -0.21 6.71
C TYR A 204 -4.16 -1.14 5.75
N GLY A 205 -4.48 -1.07 4.45
CA GLY A 205 -3.80 -1.85 3.42
C GLY A 205 -2.29 -1.60 3.38
N ARG A 206 -1.87 -0.34 3.43
CA ARG A 206 -0.45 0.06 3.43
C ARG A 206 0.31 -0.56 4.61
N GLU A 207 -0.21 -0.45 5.83
CA GLU A 207 0.46 -1.01 7.02
C GLU A 207 0.39 -2.54 7.08
N LYS A 208 -0.66 -3.14 6.54
CA LYS A 208 -0.78 -4.60 6.42
C LYS A 208 0.25 -5.18 5.44
N LEU A 209 0.36 -4.56 4.25
CA LEU A 209 1.25 -4.99 3.17
C LEU A 209 2.71 -4.57 3.37
N ARG A 210 3.00 -3.62 4.26
CA ARG A 210 4.37 -3.17 4.55
C ARG A 210 5.22 -4.27 5.20
N HIS A 211 6.45 -4.46 4.71
CA HIS A 211 7.48 -5.28 5.35
C HIS A 211 8.07 -4.58 6.58
N PHE A 212 8.71 -5.33 7.47
CA PHE A 212 9.55 -4.73 8.51
C PHE A 212 10.78 -4.08 7.88
N ASN A 213 11.19 -2.92 8.41
CA ASN A 213 12.31 -2.13 7.90
C ASN A 213 12.19 -1.67 6.43
N GLU A 214 10.98 -1.59 5.88
CA GLU A 214 10.72 -1.06 4.53
C GLU A 214 10.39 0.44 4.57
N MET A 215 11.15 1.23 3.81
CA MET A 215 11.02 2.68 3.75
C MET A 215 9.71 3.08 3.03
N ASP A 216 9.26 4.33 3.20
CA ASP A 216 8.00 4.78 2.57
C ASP A 216 8.06 4.72 1.03
N HIS A 217 9.20 5.12 0.43
CA HIS A 217 9.37 5.13 -1.02
C HIS A 217 9.46 3.72 -1.62
N GLU A 218 10.05 2.76 -0.90
CA GLU A 218 10.14 1.35 -1.31
C GLU A 218 8.75 0.71 -1.35
N LEU A 219 7.96 0.94 -0.30
CA LEU A 219 6.56 0.52 -0.25
C LEU A 219 5.75 1.16 -1.38
N ASP A 220 5.92 2.47 -1.60
CA ASP A 220 5.21 3.18 -2.67
C ASP A 220 5.58 2.65 -4.06
N ALA A 221 6.86 2.39 -4.33
CA ALA A 221 7.30 1.80 -5.59
C ALA A 221 6.62 0.44 -5.85
N ARG A 222 6.52 -0.40 -4.81
CA ARG A 222 5.90 -1.73 -4.87
C ARG A 222 4.38 -1.66 -5.09
N LEU A 223 3.69 -0.82 -4.33
CA LEU A 223 2.25 -0.62 -4.47
C LEU A 223 1.87 0.05 -5.79
N ASN A 224 2.72 0.96 -6.30
CA ASN A 224 2.50 1.60 -7.59
C ASN A 224 2.68 0.61 -8.75
N LYS A 225 3.64 -0.32 -8.67
CA LYS A 225 3.79 -1.42 -9.64
C LYS A 225 2.56 -2.31 -9.71
N SER A 226 1.93 -2.61 -8.56
CA SER A 226 0.70 -3.41 -8.53
C SER A 226 -0.57 -2.65 -8.88
N TYR A 227 -0.54 -1.31 -8.92
CA TYR A 227 -1.73 -0.46 -9.02
C TYR A 227 -2.57 -0.76 -10.27
N GLU A 228 -1.93 -0.80 -11.44
CA GLU A 228 -2.63 -0.99 -12.71
C GLU A 228 -3.30 -2.37 -12.77
N PHE A 229 -2.62 -3.41 -12.29
CA PHE A 229 -3.17 -4.77 -12.22
C PHE A 229 -4.34 -4.84 -11.22
N ALA A 230 -4.20 -4.18 -10.06
CA ALA A 230 -5.23 -4.09 -9.04
C ALA A 230 -6.49 -3.38 -9.54
N ALA A 231 -6.34 -2.25 -10.25
CA ALA A 231 -7.44 -1.51 -10.85
C ALA A 231 -8.19 -2.37 -11.87
N ARG A 232 -7.47 -2.96 -12.83
CA ARG A 232 -8.05 -3.85 -13.85
C ARG A 232 -8.75 -5.06 -13.25
N TYR A 233 -8.21 -5.63 -12.16
CA TYR A 233 -8.84 -6.73 -11.45
C TYR A 233 -10.17 -6.29 -10.85
N THR A 234 -10.22 -5.16 -10.12
CA THR A 234 -11.46 -4.69 -9.50
C THR A 234 -12.52 -4.24 -10.50
N ASP A 235 -12.11 -3.69 -11.63
CA ASP A 235 -13.03 -3.23 -12.68
C ASP A 235 -13.82 -4.39 -13.32
N GLN A 236 -13.32 -5.62 -13.21
CA GLN A 236 -14.00 -6.84 -13.68
C GLN A 236 -15.16 -7.28 -12.78
N PHE A 237 -15.29 -6.73 -11.56
CA PHE A 237 -16.30 -7.14 -10.57
C PHE A 237 -17.45 -6.13 -10.40
N ILE A 238 -17.78 -5.37 -11.45
CA ILE A 238 -18.90 -4.44 -11.43
C ILE A 238 -20.23 -5.23 -11.46
N SER A 239 -21.15 -4.88 -10.55
CA SER A 239 -22.48 -5.48 -10.49
C SER A 239 -23.31 -5.17 -11.74
N PRO A 240 -23.90 -6.20 -12.42
CA PRO A 240 -24.72 -5.99 -13.61
C PRO A 240 -25.90 -5.03 -13.38
N LEU A 241 -26.52 -5.10 -12.19
CA LEU A 241 -27.61 -4.20 -11.80
C LEU A 241 -27.17 -2.73 -11.82
N THR A 242 -26.00 -2.43 -11.28
CA THR A 242 -25.45 -1.06 -11.26
C THR A 242 -25.17 -0.55 -12.67
N GLN A 243 -24.69 -1.42 -13.57
CA GLN A 243 -24.47 -1.06 -14.98
C GLN A 243 -25.79 -0.74 -15.69
N ILE A 244 -26.83 -1.55 -15.47
CA ILE A 244 -28.16 -1.32 -16.07
C ILE A 244 -28.73 0.01 -15.60
N ILE A 245 -28.69 0.28 -14.29
CA ILE A 245 -29.15 1.56 -13.73
C ILE A 245 -28.35 2.73 -14.29
N ALA A 246 -27.01 2.63 -14.30
CA ALA A 246 -26.15 3.69 -14.81
C ALA A 246 -26.39 3.98 -16.30
N ARG A 247 -26.58 2.95 -17.13
CA ARG A 247 -26.90 3.12 -18.56
C ARG A 247 -28.25 3.82 -18.75
N ASN A 248 -29.27 3.45 -18.00
CA ASN A 248 -30.59 4.08 -18.08
C ASN A 248 -30.55 5.54 -17.64
N ILE A 249 -29.89 5.85 -16.52
CA ILE A 249 -29.72 7.23 -16.04
C ILE A 249 -28.92 8.04 -17.06
N ALA A 250 -27.82 7.50 -17.57
CA ALA A 250 -27.00 8.16 -18.58
C ALA A 250 -27.81 8.46 -19.86
N PHE A 251 -28.62 7.52 -20.33
CA PHE A 251 -29.45 7.69 -21.53
C PHE A 251 -30.48 8.81 -21.36
N VAL A 252 -31.23 8.80 -20.25
CA VAL A 252 -32.24 9.83 -19.97
C VAL A 252 -31.60 11.20 -19.79
N ALA A 253 -30.53 11.30 -18.99
CA ALA A 253 -29.83 12.56 -18.77
C ALA A 253 -29.18 13.09 -20.05
N ALA A 254 -28.57 12.23 -20.86
CA ALA A 254 -27.96 12.62 -22.12
C ALA A 254 -28.99 13.10 -23.14
N SER A 255 -30.19 12.50 -23.18
CA SER A 255 -31.27 12.92 -24.08
C SER A 255 -31.68 14.37 -23.79
N PHE A 256 -31.91 14.72 -22.52
CA PHE A 256 -32.21 16.11 -22.13
C PHE A 256 -31.02 17.04 -22.37
N PHE A 257 -29.81 16.61 -22.03
CA PHE A 257 -28.59 17.40 -22.22
C PHE A 257 -28.35 17.77 -23.68
N VAL A 258 -28.46 16.79 -24.60
CA VAL A 258 -28.23 17.00 -26.04
C VAL A 258 -29.29 17.93 -26.63
N VAL A 259 -30.57 17.77 -26.26
CA VAL A 259 -31.65 18.65 -26.74
C VAL A 259 -31.43 20.08 -26.25
N LEU A 260 -31.10 20.27 -24.98
CA LEU A 260 -30.81 21.60 -24.44
C LEU A 260 -29.56 22.21 -25.08
N CYS A 261 -28.48 21.43 -25.25
CA CYS A 261 -27.29 21.88 -25.97
C CYS A 261 -27.61 22.31 -27.41
N ALA A 262 -28.45 21.56 -28.13
CA ALA A 262 -28.84 21.91 -29.49
C ALA A 262 -29.64 23.23 -29.52
N LEU A 263 -30.58 23.42 -28.59
CA LEU A 263 -31.33 24.68 -28.47
C LEU A 263 -30.40 25.86 -28.15
N THR A 264 -29.42 25.67 -27.26
CA THR A 264 -28.41 26.70 -26.95
C THR A 264 -27.46 27.00 -28.09
N ALA A 265 -27.22 26.04 -28.99
CA ALA A 265 -26.40 26.25 -30.17
C ALA A 265 -27.17 26.99 -31.29
N ILE A 266 -28.50 26.85 -31.33
CA ILE A 266 -29.36 27.58 -32.28
C ILE A 266 -29.57 29.02 -31.82
N ASP A 267 -29.83 29.22 -30.52
CA ASP A 267 -30.07 30.53 -29.93
C ASP A 267 -29.40 30.65 -28.56
N GLU A 268 -28.44 31.57 -28.46
CA GLU A 268 -27.70 31.84 -27.23
C GLU A 268 -28.61 32.41 -26.11
N ASP A 269 -29.71 33.08 -26.48
CA ASP A 269 -30.64 33.66 -25.50
C ASP A 269 -31.37 32.59 -24.68
N THR A 270 -31.37 31.33 -25.13
CA THR A 270 -31.89 30.19 -24.35
C THR A 270 -31.11 29.94 -23.05
N LEU A 271 -29.83 30.33 -22.96
CA LEU A 271 -29.05 30.24 -21.72
C LEU A 271 -29.51 31.24 -20.64
N LYS A 272 -30.18 32.33 -21.04
CA LYS A 272 -30.70 33.36 -20.12
C LYS A 272 -32.03 32.96 -19.49
N ILE A 273 -32.70 31.94 -20.02
CA ILE A 273 -33.95 31.42 -19.49
C ILE A 273 -33.71 30.83 -18.10
N GLU A 274 -34.65 31.09 -17.19
CA GLU A 274 -34.59 30.60 -15.82
C GLU A 274 -34.42 29.07 -15.77
N HIS A 275 -33.50 28.61 -14.93
CA HIS A 275 -33.14 27.20 -14.72
C HIS A 275 -32.48 26.43 -15.88
N VAL A 276 -32.42 26.93 -17.13
CA VAL A 276 -31.82 26.17 -18.25
C VAL A 276 -30.36 25.79 -17.96
N THR A 277 -29.56 26.73 -17.45
CA THR A 277 -28.16 26.48 -17.04
C THR A 277 -28.04 25.45 -15.91
N THR A 278 -28.96 25.49 -14.95
CA THR A 278 -28.99 24.53 -13.83
C THR A 278 -29.38 23.13 -14.30
N ILE A 279 -30.37 23.00 -15.18
CA ILE A 279 -30.80 21.72 -15.75
C ILE A 279 -29.68 21.15 -16.64
N LEU A 280 -29.04 21.98 -17.45
CA LEU A 280 -27.89 21.59 -18.27
C LEU A 280 -26.73 21.07 -17.42
N SER A 281 -26.44 21.76 -16.30
CA SER A 281 -25.39 21.35 -15.36
C SER A 281 -25.73 20.03 -14.64
N ILE A 282 -26.97 19.87 -14.19
CA ILE A 282 -27.44 18.65 -13.50
C ILE A 282 -27.43 17.46 -14.46
N THR A 283 -27.96 17.62 -15.67
CA THR A 283 -28.01 16.56 -16.69
C THR A 283 -26.60 16.19 -17.16
N GLY A 284 -25.73 17.17 -17.40
CA GLY A 284 -24.31 16.93 -17.72
C GLY A 284 -23.57 16.21 -16.59
N GLY A 285 -23.76 16.64 -15.34
CA GLY A 285 -23.20 15.97 -14.16
C GLY A 285 -23.71 14.54 -13.99
N ALA A 286 -25.00 14.30 -14.18
CA ALA A 286 -25.60 12.97 -14.12
C ALA A 286 -25.03 12.04 -15.19
N VAL A 287 -24.76 12.52 -16.41
CA VAL A 287 -24.08 11.73 -17.45
C VAL A 287 -22.65 11.39 -17.04
N LEU A 288 -21.88 12.36 -16.54
CA LEU A 288 -20.49 12.13 -16.11
C LEU A 288 -20.39 11.12 -14.97
N ILE A 289 -21.23 11.25 -13.95
CA ILE A 289 -21.29 10.31 -12.82
C ILE A 289 -21.71 8.93 -13.30
N SER A 290 -22.72 8.83 -14.16
CA SER A 290 -23.20 7.55 -14.66
C SER A 290 -22.13 6.82 -15.49
N ARG A 291 -21.31 7.55 -16.24
CA ARG A 291 -20.19 6.97 -17.00
C ARG A 291 -19.13 6.30 -16.13
N ILE A 292 -18.96 6.71 -14.87
CA ILE A 292 -18.01 6.08 -13.93
C ILE A 292 -18.39 4.61 -13.66
N PHE A 293 -19.67 4.29 -13.69
CA PHE A 293 -20.19 2.95 -13.39
C PHE A 293 -20.34 2.06 -14.64
N ILE A 294 -20.07 2.59 -15.84
CA ILE A 294 -20.16 1.86 -17.09
C ILE A 294 -18.75 1.34 -17.46
N PRO A 295 -18.52 0.01 -17.49
CA PRO A 295 -17.23 -0.54 -17.87
C PRO A 295 -16.89 -0.27 -19.34
N LYS A 296 -15.59 -0.33 -19.66
CA LYS A 296 -15.10 -0.30 -21.04
C LYS A 296 -15.61 -1.54 -21.80
N GLU A 297 -16.09 -1.34 -23.04
CA GLU A 297 -16.66 -2.42 -23.87
C GLU A 297 -15.65 -3.53 -24.16
N ASN A 298 -14.40 -3.18 -24.46
CA ASN A 298 -13.34 -4.12 -24.82
C ASN A 298 -12.47 -4.50 -23.59
N MET A 299 -13.10 -4.93 -22.50
CA MET A 299 -12.38 -5.40 -21.30
C MET A 299 -12.06 -6.89 -21.42
N VAL A 300 -10.78 -7.25 -21.24
CA VAL A 300 -10.34 -8.66 -21.22
C VAL A 300 -10.49 -9.22 -19.82
N PHE A 301 -11.27 -10.30 -19.66
CA PHE A 301 -11.48 -10.98 -18.39
C PHE A 301 -10.35 -11.97 -18.12
N CYS A 302 -9.48 -11.65 -17.16
CA CYS A 302 -8.29 -12.44 -16.81
C CYS A 302 -7.98 -12.34 -15.30
N GLN A 303 -8.96 -12.68 -14.46
CA GLN A 303 -8.89 -12.47 -13.01
C GLN A 303 -7.71 -13.21 -12.35
N HIS A 304 -7.45 -14.46 -12.77
CA HIS A 304 -6.36 -15.27 -12.22
C HIS A 304 -4.98 -14.68 -12.52
N LEU A 305 -4.72 -14.32 -13.78
CA LEU A 305 -3.44 -13.73 -14.19
C LEU A 305 -3.22 -12.37 -13.49
N LEU A 306 -4.25 -11.53 -13.42
CA LEU A 306 -4.15 -10.24 -12.72
C LEU A 306 -3.87 -10.43 -11.24
N MET A 307 -4.54 -11.38 -10.57
CA MET A 307 -4.27 -11.67 -9.16
C MET A 307 -2.85 -12.19 -8.95
N GLN A 308 -2.34 -13.06 -9.81
CA GLN A 308 -0.93 -13.50 -9.75
C GLN A 308 0.03 -12.31 -9.84
N GLN A 309 -0.18 -11.40 -10.79
CA GLN A 309 0.66 -10.19 -10.94
C GLN A 309 0.53 -9.24 -9.74
N ILE A 310 -0.67 -9.11 -9.16
CA ILE A 310 -0.87 -8.34 -7.93
C ILE A 310 -0.05 -8.97 -6.80
N VAL A 311 -0.23 -10.27 -6.53
CA VAL A 311 0.45 -11.00 -5.45
C VAL A 311 1.97 -10.96 -5.60
N ALA A 312 2.48 -11.11 -6.82
CA ALA A 312 3.91 -11.02 -7.13
C ALA A 312 4.51 -9.67 -6.72
N ASN A 313 3.72 -8.58 -6.79
CA ASN A 313 4.17 -7.25 -6.38
C ASN A 313 3.85 -6.96 -4.89
N ILE A 314 2.67 -7.30 -4.37
CA ILE A 314 2.31 -6.97 -2.97
C ILE A 314 2.92 -7.92 -1.94
N HIS A 315 3.45 -9.07 -2.36
CA HIS A 315 4.08 -10.16 -1.59
C HIS A 315 3.17 -10.86 -0.55
N TYR A 316 2.21 -10.15 0.03
CA TYR A 316 1.33 -10.66 1.08
C TYR A 316 -0.06 -10.95 0.54
N ALA A 317 -0.38 -12.23 0.40
CA ALA A 317 -1.74 -12.67 0.10
C ALA A 317 -2.04 -14.05 0.72
N PRO A 318 -3.28 -14.28 1.19
CA PRO A 318 -3.76 -15.62 1.49
C PRO A 318 -3.68 -16.54 0.27
N ARG A 319 -3.35 -17.82 0.48
CA ARG A 319 -3.29 -18.82 -0.60
C ARG A 319 -4.63 -18.97 -1.35
N SER A 320 -5.74 -18.71 -0.66
CA SER A 320 -7.09 -18.73 -1.25
C SER A 320 -7.25 -17.72 -2.39
N TRP A 321 -6.54 -16.59 -2.35
CA TRP A 321 -6.66 -15.54 -3.38
C TRP A 321 -6.22 -16.03 -4.76
N LEU A 322 -5.15 -16.82 -4.81
CA LEU A 322 -4.65 -17.39 -6.05
C LEU A 322 -5.55 -18.52 -6.55
N ALA A 323 -6.04 -19.37 -5.65
CA ALA A 323 -6.89 -20.51 -6.01
C ALA A 323 -8.25 -20.06 -6.57
N ASN A 324 -8.90 -19.09 -5.93
CA ASN A 324 -10.29 -18.69 -6.23
C ASN A 324 -10.39 -17.23 -6.68
N ALA A 325 -9.46 -16.74 -7.50
CA ALA A 325 -9.37 -15.34 -7.92
C ALA A 325 -10.65 -14.77 -8.60
N HIS A 326 -11.54 -15.62 -9.10
CA HIS A 326 -12.81 -15.21 -9.71
C HIS A 326 -13.95 -15.01 -8.68
N SER A 327 -13.74 -15.37 -7.42
CA SER A 327 -14.76 -15.32 -6.38
C SER A 327 -15.04 -13.89 -5.91
N THR A 328 -16.33 -13.58 -5.71
CA THR A 328 -16.77 -12.30 -5.13
C THR A 328 -16.34 -12.12 -3.68
N GLU A 329 -16.08 -13.21 -2.96
CA GLU A 329 -15.58 -13.17 -1.58
C GLU A 329 -14.16 -12.61 -1.53
N ILE A 330 -13.28 -13.09 -2.41
CA ILE A 330 -11.90 -12.60 -2.52
C ILE A 330 -11.87 -11.16 -3.01
N HIS A 331 -12.76 -10.81 -3.96
CA HIS A 331 -12.92 -9.41 -4.35
C HIS A 331 -13.30 -8.53 -3.14
N LYS A 332 -14.26 -8.94 -2.30
CA LYS A 332 -14.63 -8.19 -1.07
C LYS A 332 -13.47 -8.05 -0.10
N GLU A 333 -12.69 -9.10 0.12
CA GLU A 333 -11.48 -9.03 0.97
C GLU A 333 -10.42 -8.09 0.39
N PHE A 334 -10.17 -8.17 -0.92
CA PHE A 334 -9.20 -7.34 -1.61
C PHE A 334 -9.59 -5.86 -1.57
N VAL A 335 -10.88 -5.55 -1.76
CA VAL A 335 -11.40 -4.16 -1.71
C VAL A 335 -11.21 -3.52 -0.33
N GLN A 336 -11.12 -4.29 0.77
CA GLN A 336 -10.77 -3.69 2.09
C GLN A 336 -9.36 -3.06 2.11
N ILE A 337 -8.45 -3.63 1.31
CA ILE A 337 -7.08 -3.13 1.13
C ILE A 337 -7.05 -2.06 0.03
N PHE A 338 -7.74 -2.29 -1.09
CA PHE A 338 -7.76 -1.42 -2.27
C PHE A 338 -9.12 -0.73 -2.47
N ARG A 339 -9.28 0.41 -1.79
CA ARG A 339 -10.56 1.10 -1.63
C ARG A 339 -10.75 2.22 -2.64
N MET A 340 -12.00 2.60 -2.88
CA MET A 340 -12.34 3.76 -3.69
C MET A 340 -11.85 5.05 -3.01
N LYS A 341 -11.33 5.99 -3.79
CA LYS A 341 -10.87 7.29 -3.27
C LYS A 341 -12.00 8.08 -2.61
N THR A 342 -13.23 7.95 -3.12
CA THR A 342 -14.46 8.54 -2.54
C THR A 342 -14.79 7.98 -1.17
N GLU A 343 -14.73 6.66 -1.00
CA GLU A 343 -14.94 6.03 0.31
C GLU A 343 -13.91 6.51 1.34
N LEU A 344 -12.64 6.61 0.92
CA LEU A 344 -11.58 7.12 1.78
C LEU A 344 -11.81 8.60 2.12
N LEU A 345 -12.27 9.42 1.17
CA LEU A 345 -12.60 10.82 1.43
C LEU A 345 -13.75 10.98 2.43
N ILE A 346 -14.83 10.20 2.28
CA ILE A 346 -15.94 10.18 3.23
C ILE A 346 -15.47 9.73 4.61
N GLU A 347 -14.61 8.70 4.66
CA GLU A 347 -13.99 8.24 5.91
C GLU A 347 -13.16 9.33 6.60
N GLU A 348 -12.37 10.10 5.85
CA GLU A 348 -11.60 11.24 6.37
C GLU A 348 -12.50 12.37 6.84
N LEU A 349 -13.57 12.69 6.09
CA LEU A 349 -14.52 13.74 6.47
C LEU A 349 -15.32 13.38 7.73
N LEU A 350 -15.65 12.10 7.90
CA LEU A 350 -16.32 11.58 9.09
C LEU A 350 -15.36 11.30 10.26
N SER A 351 -14.04 11.34 10.01
CA SER A 351 -13.03 11.03 11.02
C SER A 351 -13.13 11.83 12.31
N PRO A 352 -13.36 13.16 12.30
CA PRO A 352 -13.49 13.93 13.53
C PRO A 352 -14.65 13.47 14.42
N PHE A 353 -15.74 12.99 13.82
CA PHE A 353 -16.89 12.45 14.56
C PHE A 353 -16.64 11.04 15.07
N LEU A 354 -16.09 10.16 14.24
CA LEU A 354 -15.95 8.73 14.56
C LEU A 354 -14.76 8.45 15.51
N SER A 355 -13.66 9.19 15.36
CA SER A 355 -12.43 8.97 16.14
C SER A 355 -12.63 8.93 17.66
N PRO A 356 -13.32 9.91 18.32
CA PRO A 356 -13.50 9.85 19.78
C PRO A 356 -14.24 8.60 20.25
N PHE A 357 -15.26 8.14 19.50
CA PHE A 357 -16.01 6.94 19.82
C PHE A 357 -15.19 5.66 19.61
N ILE A 358 -14.41 5.59 18.52
CA ILE A 358 -13.56 4.42 18.24
C ILE A 358 -12.44 4.30 19.27
N LEU A 359 -11.82 5.42 19.65
CA LEU A 359 -10.80 5.45 20.70
C LEU A 359 -11.39 4.93 22.03
N TYR A 360 -12.52 5.47 22.46
CA TYR A 360 -13.11 5.10 23.75
C TYR A 360 -13.77 3.71 23.78
N PHE A 361 -14.56 3.33 22.76
CA PHE A 361 -15.32 2.07 22.82
C PHE A 361 -14.58 0.86 22.23
N CYS A 362 -13.66 1.07 21.28
CA CYS A 362 -12.96 -0.01 20.60
C CYS A 362 -11.51 -0.14 21.08
N VAL A 363 -10.73 0.94 21.01
CA VAL A 363 -9.29 0.89 21.34
C VAL A 363 -9.07 0.70 22.84
N TRP A 364 -9.89 1.35 23.69
CA TRP A 364 -9.80 1.23 25.16
C TRP A 364 -9.83 -0.21 25.65
N LYS A 365 -10.70 -1.05 25.05
CA LYS A 365 -10.83 -2.47 25.38
C LYS A 365 -9.60 -3.28 25.00
N ARG A 366 -8.84 -2.83 24.00
CA ARG A 366 -7.62 -3.49 23.49
C ARG A 366 -6.32 -2.98 24.13
N VAL A 367 -6.39 -1.96 24.98
CA VAL A 367 -5.20 -1.44 25.70
C VAL A 367 -4.42 -2.53 26.45
N PRO A 368 -5.05 -3.51 27.14
CA PRO A 368 -4.31 -4.60 27.77
C PRO A 368 -3.46 -5.39 26.78
N GLU A 369 -4.01 -5.71 25.60
CA GLU A 369 -3.28 -6.43 24.54
C GLU A 369 -2.13 -5.59 23.98
N ILE A 370 -2.28 -4.27 23.85
CA ILE A 370 -1.22 -3.36 23.40
C ILE A 370 -0.06 -3.32 24.40
N VAL A 371 -0.35 -3.21 25.70
CA VAL A 371 0.68 -3.12 26.74
C VAL A 371 1.46 -4.44 26.84
N VAL A 372 0.76 -5.58 26.82
CA VAL A 372 1.40 -6.91 26.79
C VAL A 372 2.25 -7.05 25.52
N PHE A 373 1.73 -6.62 24.37
CA PHE A 373 2.47 -6.65 23.11
C PHE A 373 3.77 -5.85 23.19
N LEU A 374 3.75 -4.62 23.72
CA LEU A 374 4.95 -3.77 23.85
C LEU A 374 5.97 -4.39 24.80
N HIS A 375 5.53 -5.03 25.88
CA HIS A 375 6.41 -5.75 26.81
C HIS A 375 7.09 -6.95 26.13
N GLU A 376 6.31 -7.80 25.45
CA GLU A 376 6.81 -9.04 24.85
C GLU A 376 7.64 -8.82 23.56
N ASN A 377 7.35 -7.76 22.81
CA ASN A 377 7.90 -7.53 21.47
C ASN A 377 8.88 -6.35 21.40
N THR A 378 9.56 -6.06 22.51
CA THR A 378 10.62 -5.05 22.58
C THR A 378 11.96 -5.70 22.94
N VAL A 379 12.98 -5.38 22.16
CA VAL A 379 14.37 -5.82 22.38
C VAL A 379 15.23 -4.59 22.55
N THR A 380 16.09 -4.58 23.57
CA THR A 380 17.08 -3.52 23.76
C THR A 380 18.34 -3.87 22.97
N LEU A 381 18.72 -3.03 22.02
CA LEU A 381 19.98 -3.13 21.29
C LEU A 381 20.98 -2.08 21.79
N GLU A 382 22.23 -2.50 21.92
CA GLU A 382 23.32 -1.61 22.28
C GLU A 382 23.51 -0.51 21.23
N GLY A 383 23.55 0.75 21.68
CA GLY A 383 23.69 1.94 20.83
C GLY A 383 22.41 2.44 20.14
N LEU A 384 21.44 1.55 19.87
CA LEU A 384 20.17 1.91 19.22
C LEU A 384 19.01 2.12 20.19
N GLY A 385 19.05 1.49 21.36
CA GLY A 385 17.95 1.49 22.33
C GLY A 385 16.91 0.42 22.03
N ASP A 386 15.65 0.71 22.37
CA ASP A 386 14.55 -0.25 22.28
C ASP A 386 13.91 -0.27 20.89
N VAL A 387 13.85 -1.46 20.30
CA VAL A 387 13.36 -1.73 18.94
C VAL A 387 12.40 -2.91 18.93
N CYS A 388 11.52 -2.95 17.93
CA CYS A 388 10.55 -4.04 17.79
C CYS A 388 11.27 -5.36 17.50
N SER A 389 10.88 -6.41 18.24
CA SER A 389 11.39 -7.77 18.12
C SER A 389 11.35 -8.28 16.66
N LEU A 390 10.19 -8.14 16.01
CA LEU A 390 9.93 -8.60 14.66
C LEU A 390 10.76 -7.85 13.60
N ALA A 391 11.15 -6.61 13.89
CA ALA A 391 11.99 -5.83 13.00
C ALA A 391 13.47 -6.24 13.06
N GLN A 392 13.88 -7.08 14.02
CA GLN A 392 15.19 -7.75 13.94
C GLN A 392 15.22 -8.84 12.87
N MET A 393 14.05 -9.21 12.34
CA MET A 393 13.90 -10.24 11.31
C MET A 393 14.53 -11.59 11.71
N ASN A 394 14.50 -11.90 13.02
CA ASN A 394 15.10 -13.11 13.55
C ASN A 394 14.19 -14.33 13.31
N ILE A 395 14.63 -15.22 12.42
CA ILE A 395 13.84 -16.39 11.99
C ILE A 395 13.70 -17.39 13.14
N SER A 396 14.76 -17.62 13.91
CA SER A 396 14.76 -18.60 15.00
C SER A 396 13.75 -18.28 16.09
N ARG A 397 13.53 -16.99 16.38
CA ARG A 397 12.58 -16.54 17.40
C ARG A 397 11.17 -16.39 16.86
N ASP A 398 11.03 -15.69 15.72
CA ASP A 398 9.77 -15.13 15.25
C ASP A 398 9.30 -15.69 13.89
N GLY A 399 10.07 -16.60 13.29
CA GLY A 399 9.75 -17.25 12.03
C GLY A 399 8.62 -18.27 12.10
N ASP A 400 7.98 -18.51 10.96
CA ASP A 400 7.02 -19.56 10.71
C ASP A 400 7.75 -20.88 10.44
N THR A 401 7.58 -21.82 11.38
CA THR A 401 8.11 -23.18 11.28
C THR A 401 7.82 -23.88 9.95
N ARG A 402 6.74 -23.55 9.23
CA ARG A 402 6.41 -24.15 7.93
C ARG A 402 7.31 -23.68 6.78
N LEU A 403 7.73 -22.43 6.84
CA LEU A 403 8.65 -21.85 5.85
C LEU A 403 10.09 -22.21 6.19
N VAL A 404 10.38 -22.31 7.48
CA VAL A 404 11.67 -22.84 7.97
C VAL A 404 11.80 -24.33 7.67
N SER A 405 10.71 -25.12 7.71
CA SER A 405 10.73 -26.56 7.42
C SER A 405 10.85 -26.91 5.94
N LEU A 406 10.77 -25.94 5.02
CA LEU A 406 11.24 -26.16 3.64
C LEU A 406 12.73 -26.54 3.61
N ASN A 407 13.47 -26.31 4.71
CA ASN A 407 14.86 -26.73 4.90
C ASN A 407 15.02 -28.13 5.52
N GLN A 408 13.97 -28.86 5.89
CA GLN A 408 14.10 -30.20 6.48
C GLN A 408 13.19 -31.21 5.78
N SER A 409 13.81 -32.09 4.99
CA SER A 409 13.30 -33.43 4.74
C SER A 409 13.31 -34.20 6.07
N VAL A 410 12.35 -33.94 6.94
CA VAL A 410 12.10 -34.74 8.14
C VAL A 410 10.58 -34.95 8.21
N CYS A 411 10.19 -36.17 7.88
CA CYS A 411 9.00 -36.81 8.41
C CYS A 411 8.99 -36.60 9.93
N VAL A 412 8.16 -35.67 10.40
CA VAL A 412 7.77 -35.63 11.80
C VAL A 412 6.56 -36.52 11.91
N ASP A 413 6.77 -37.72 12.45
CA ASP A 413 5.70 -38.59 12.91
C ASP A 413 4.73 -37.79 13.80
N ASP A 414 3.45 -37.83 13.43
CA ASP A 414 2.34 -37.38 14.25
C ASP A 414 2.23 -38.27 15.50
N ASN A 415 3.11 -38.06 16.49
CA ASN A 415 2.95 -38.65 17.82
C ASN A 415 2.24 -37.65 18.74
N GLU A 416 0.94 -37.88 18.87
CA GLU A 416 -0.09 -37.10 19.57
C GLU A 416 0.06 -37.01 21.11
N ASN A 417 1.25 -37.21 21.69
CA ASN A 417 1.42 -37.46 23.13
C ASN A 417 2.36 -36.51 23.86
N ASN A 418 2.25 -35.19 23.64
CA ASN A 418 2.90 -34.23 24.54
C ASN A 418 2.04 -33.01 24.86
N LYS A 419 0.90 -33.25 25.53
CA LYS A 419 0.02 -32.21 26.09
C LYS A 419 0.57 -31.48 27.33
N ASN A 420 1.81 -31.78 27.78
CA ASN A 420 2.37 -31.20 29.00
C ASN A 420 3.68 -30.43 28.75
N LYS A 421 3.62 -29.32 27.99
CA LYS A 421 4.53 -28.19 28.18
C LYS A 421 3.76 -26.88 28.11
N VAL A 422 3.43 -26.37 29.30
CA VAL A 422 3.01 -24.99 29.55
C VAL A 422 4.19 -24.08 29.21
N SER A 423 4.33 -23.74 27.94
CA SER A 423 5.14 -22.62 27.48
C SER A 423 4.23 -21.76 26.62
N THR A 424 3.85 -20.61 27.19
CA THR A 424 3.31 -19.39 26.57
C THR A 424 2.96 -19.51 25.08
N ARG A 425 1.66 -19.54 24.78
CA ARG A 425 1.08 -19.31 23.44
C ARG A 425 1.50 -17.91 22.93
N ARG A 426 2.74 -17.76 22.43
CA ARG A 426 3.06 -16.66 21.51
C ARG A 426 2.16 -16.84 20.30
N ARG A 427 1.30 -15.87 19.98
CA ARG A 427 0.38 -15.89 18.82
C ARG A 427 1.19 -15.92 17.51
N ARG A 428 1.80 -17.05 17.16
CA ARG A 428 2.49 -17.25 15.88
C ARG A 428 1.45 -17.11 14.77
N THR A 429 1.52 -15.99 14.05
CA THR A 429 0.58 -15.73 12.95
C THR A 429 1.19 -16.32 11.67
N PRO A 430 0.48 -17.19 10.94
CA PRO A 430 1.04 -18.02 9.88
C PRO A 430 1.11 -17.27 8.53
N CYS A 431 1.88 -16.19 8.47
CA CYS A 431 1.97 -15.35 7.26
C CYS A 431 3.39 -15.12 6.75
N GLY A 432 4.41 -15.76 7.33
CA GLY A 432 5.80 -15.67 6.82
C GLY A 432 6.36 -14.24 6.72
N LYS A 433 5.82 -13.32 7.54
CA LYS A 433 6.09 -11.88 7.37
C LYS A 433 7.54 -11.52 7.69
N VAL A 434 8.13 -12.22 8.64
CA VAL A 434 9.52 -12.04 9.05
C VAL A 434 10.46 -12.46 7.93
N GLU A 435 10.23 -13.64 7.35
CA GLU A 435 11.01 -14.23 6.25
C GLU A 435 10.93 -13.39 4.99
N LEU A 436 9.72 -12.99 4.59
CA LEU A 436 9.53 -12.13 3.42
C LEU A 436 10.12 -10.74 3.63
N SER A 437 10.08 -10.21 4.85
CA SER A 437 10.76 -8.93 5.19
C SER A 437 12.27 -9.07 5.13
N LEU A 438 12.83 -10.17 5.62
CA LEU A 438 14.25 -10.47 5.53
C LEU A 438 14.72 -10.55 4.08
N LEU A 439 14.00 -11.32 3.25
CA LEU A 439 14.30 -11.45 1.83
C LEU A 439 14.21 -10.10 1.11
N ASN A 440 13.14 -9.33 1.35
CA ASN A 440 13.00 -7.99 0.76
C ASN A 440 14.10 -7.03 1.23
N PHE A 441 14.50 -7.09 2.49
CA PHE A 441 15.57 -6.24 3.01
C PHE A 441 16.92 -6.59 2.39
N ALA A 442 17.23 -7.89 2.26
CA ALA A 442 18.45 -8.39 1.65
C ALA A 442 18.54 -8.11 0.14
N THR A 443 17.41 -8.10 -0.59
CA THR A 443 17.41 -7.74 -2.02
C THR A 443 17.62 -6.26 -2.25
N GLN A 444 17.14 -5.40 -1.35
CA GLN A 444 17.31 -3.95 -1.47
C GLN A 444 18.67 -3.45 -0.94
N ASN A 445 19.29 -4.19 -0.02
CA ASN A 445 20.57 -3.83 0.58
C ASN A 445 21.58 -4.97 0.34
N PRO A 446 22.19 -5.07 -0.86
CA PRO A 446 23.09 -6.17 -1.20
C PRO A 446 24.39 -6.19 -0.37
N ASP A 447 24.86 -5.02 0.09
CA ASP A 447 26.06 -4.91 0.92
C ASP A 447 25.83 -5.31 2.39
N TRP A 448 24.57 -5.49 2.78
CA TRP A 448 24.23 -5.94 4.13
C TRP A 448 24.44 -7.45 4.25
N VAL A 449 25.34 -7.85 5.15
CA VAL A 449 25.62 -9.26 5.43
C VAL A 449 24.78 -9.73 6.62
N PRO A 450 23.84 -10.67 6.42
CA PRO A 450 23.10 -11.30 7.51
C PRO A 450 24.02 -12.20 8.34
N THR A 451 23.72 -12.37 9.63
CA THR A 451 24.52 -13.19 10.56
C THR A 451 23.82 -14.50 10.90
N GLY A 452 24.52 -15.64 10.91
CA GLY A 452 23.99 -16.89 11.47
C GLY A 452 22.82 -17.50 10.67
N PRO A 453 21.68 -17.86 11.32
CA PRO A 453 20.60 -18.62 10.67
C PRO A 453 19.89 -17.84 9.56
N GLU A 454 19.89 -16.50 9.61
CA GLU A 454 19.31 -15.67 8.56
C GLU A 454 20.09 -15.78 7.24
N ALA A 455 21.42 -15.92 7.31
CA ALA A 455 22.28 -16.08 6.14
C ALA A 455 22.05 -17.43 5.45
N GLU A 456 21.96 -18.50 6.25
CA GLU A 456 21.67 -19.86 5.78
C GLU A 456 20.30 -19.91 5.09
N PHE A 457 19.27 -19.29 5.68
CA PHE A 457 17.95 -19.22 5.07
C PHE A 457 17.97 -18.51 3.71
N ILE A 458 18.66 -17.36 3.61
CA ILE A 458 18.77 -16.63 2.34
C ILE A 458 19.53 -17.45 1.29
N ALA A 459 20.59 -18.16 1.67
CA ALA A 459 21.34 -19.03 0.76
C ALA A 459 20.47 -20.16 0.24
N ASN A 460 19.77 -20.88 1.11
CA ASN A 460 18.88 -21.98 0.72
C ASN A 460 17.76 -21.53 -0.22
N VAL A 461 17.17 -20.35 0.02
CA VAL A 461 16.15 -19.79 -0.87
C VAL A 461 16.75 -19.44 -2.25
N LYS A 462 17.96 -18.87 -2.30
CA LYS A 462 18.65 -18.59 -3.56
C LYS A 462 18.94 -19.89 -4.33
N ASP A 463 19.38 -20.93 -3.64
CA ASP A 463 19.67 -22.24 -4.25
C ASP A 463 18.40 -22.90 -4.78
N LEU A 464 17.30 -22.87 -4.01
CA LEU A 464 16.00 -23.38 -4.45
C LEU A 464 15.49 -22.64 -5.69
N VAL A 465 15.51 -21.30 -5.67
CA VAL A 465 15.06 -20.47 -6.79
C VAL A 465 15.92 -20.72 -8.02
N SER A 466 17.25 -20.80 -7.87
CA SER A 466 18.12 -21.09 -8.99
C SER A 466 17.80 -22.46 -9.61
N THR A 467 17.63 -23.50 -8.79
CA THR A 467 17.27 -24.85 -9.23
C THR A 467 15.94 -24.87 -9.98
N GLU A 468 14.90 -24.20 -9.46
CA GLU A 468 13.60 -24.11 -10.13
C GLU A 468 13.67 -23.34 -11.46
N VAL A 469 14.39 -22.21 -11.48
CA VAL A 469 14.56 -21.40 -12.70
C VAL A 469 15.32 -22.17 -13.76
N PHE A 470 16.40 -22.87 -13.40
CA PHE A 470 17.12 -23.74 -14.32
C PHE A 470 16.23 -24.85 -14.87
N GLY A 471 15.42 -25.50 -14.02
CA GLY A 471 14.45 -26.51 -14.47
C GLY A 471 13.38 -25.95 -15.42
N ILE A 472 12.90 -24.72 -15.20
CA ILE A 472 11.95 -24.07 -16.12
C ILE A 472 12.62 -23.74 -17.45
N LEU A 473 13.86 -23.22 -17.44
CA LEU A 473 14.60 -22.91 -18.66
C LEU A 473 14.88 -24.17 -19.49
N GLU A 474 15.33 -25.25 -18.85
CA GLU A 474 15.55 -26.55 -19.49
C GLU A 474 14.25 -27.10 -20.09
N ASN A 475 13.13 -27.00 -19.37
CA ASN A 475 11.82 -27.39 -19.88
C ASN A 475 11.38 -26.55 -21.08
N MET A 476 11.64 -25.23 -21.07
CA MET A 476 11.34 -24.37 -22.22
C MET A 476 12.21 -24.67 -23.43
N GLU A 477 13.51 -24.98 -23.23
CA GLU A 477 14.40 -25.41 -24.30
C GLU A 477 13.97 -26.75 -24.88
N ASN A 478 13.63 -27.72 -24.02
CA ASN A 478 13.09 -29.01 -24.44
C ASN A 478 11.79 -28.86 -25.23
N GLN A 479 10.87 -27.97 -24.80
CA GLN A 479 9.67 -27.66 -25.58
C GLN A 479 10.00 -27.03 -26.93
N ARG A 480 10.92 -26.05 -27.00
CA ARG A 480 11.36 -25.45 -28.26
C ARG A 480 11.95 -26.49 -29.21
N LEU A 481 12.79 -27.39 -28.71
CA LEU A 481 13.38 -28.49 -29.48
C LEU A 481 12.31 -29.47 -29.98
N LEU A 482 11.30 -29.78 -29.16
CA LEU A 482 10.16 -30.62 -29.56
C LEU A 482 9.31 -29.94 -30.65
N TYR A 483 9.05 -28.63 -30.54
CA TYR A 483 8.35 -27.86 -31.58
C TYR A 483 9.14 -27.85 -32.90
N GLN A 484 10.45 -27.63 -32.85
CA GLN A 484 11.32 -27.70 -34.04
C GLN A 484 11.32 -29.10 -34.66
N ARG A 485 11.35 -30.16 -33.84
CA ARG A 485 11.33 -31.55 -34.30
C ARG A 485 9.96 -31.97 -34.87
N SER A 486 8.87 -31.39 -34.37
CA SER A 486 7.51 -31.56 -34.91
C SER A 486 7.36 -30.86 -36.26
N ASN A 487 7.82 -29.61 -36.38
CA ASN A 487 7.82 -28.89 -37.67
C ASN A 487 8.71 -29.54 -38.74
N ASN A 488 9.82 -30.19 -38.33
CA ASN A 488 10.64 -30.94 -39.28
C ASN A 488 10.00 -32.27 -39.72
N LYS A 489 9.00 -32.80 -38.99
CA LYS A 489 8.26 -34.01 -39.39
C LYS A 489 7.05 -33.71 -40.28
N SER A 490 6.53 -32.48 -40.30
CA SER A 490 5.39 -32.08 -41.15
C SER A 490 5.77 -31.69 -42.59
N VAL A 491 7.05 -31.83 -42.99
CA VAL A 491 7.53 -31.50 -44.35
C VAL A 491 7.65 -32.72 -45.28
N VAL A 492 7.33 -33.94 -44.82
CA VAL A 492 7.29 -35.10 -45.73
C VAL A 492 5.86 -35.35 -46.23
N LEU A 493 5.42 -34.51 -47.17
CA LEU A 493 4.38 -34.89 -48.13
C LEU A 493 5.07 -35.68 -49.27
N PRO A 494 4.61 -36.89 -49.63
CA PRO A 494 5.18 -37.61 -50.76
C PRO A 494 4.79 -36.89 -52.06
N THR A 495 5.80 -36.35 -52.76
CA THR A 495 5.65 -35.88 -54.13
C THR A 495 5.48 -37.11 -55.03
N ASN A 496 4.29 -37.31 -55.57
CA ASN A 496 4.09 -38.22 -56.69
C ASN A 496 3.01 -37.69 -57.66
N ALA A 497 3.46 -37.54 -58.91
CA ALA A 497 2.76 -37.75 -60.18
C ALA A 497 1.67 -36.77 -60.65
N GLU A 498 2.11 -35.89 -61.56
CA GLU A 498 1.60 -35.65 -62.93
C GLU A 498 0.09 -35.62 -63.27
N LYS A 499 -0.24 -34.49 -63.93
CA LYS A 499 -0.99 -34.30 -65.19
C LYS A 499 -2.51 -34.08 -65.22
N ASN A 500 -2.81 -33.01 -65.98
CA ASN A 500 -3.99 -32.67 -66.79
C ASN A 500 -5.08 -31.82 -66.15
N TYR A 501 -5.25 -30.57 -66.62
CA TYR A 501 -6.46 -30.03 -67.26
C TYR A 501 -6.13 -28.70 -67.99
N PRO A 502 -6.86 -28.32 -69.08
CA PRO A 502 -6.44 -27.31 -70.04
C PRO A 502 -6.96 -25.89 -69.76
N LEU A 503 -6.22 -24.91 -70.32
CA LEU A 503 -6.51 -23.48 -70.37
C LEU A 503 -7.67 -23.15 -71.32
N THR A 504 -8.62 -22.33 -70.86
CA THR A 504 -9.42 -21.43 -71.72
C THR A 504 -9.98 -20.27 -70.90
N MET A 505 -9.44 -19.06 -71.06
CA MET A 505 -10.15 -17.91 -71.66
C MET A 505 -9.39 -16.59 -71.49
N GLN A 506 -9.05 -16.05 -72.66
CA GLN A 506 -8.86 -14.66 -73.09
C GLN A 506 -8.83 -13.52 -72.06
N LYS A 507 -7.72 -12.79 -72.14
CA LYS A 507 -7.54 -11.39 -71.76
C LYS A 507 -7.83 -10.54 -73.01
N SER A 508 -8.72 -9.55 -72.92
CA SER A 508 -8.76 -8.43 -73.88
C SER A 508 -8.07 -7.22 -73.26
N SER A 509 -7.28 -6.58 -74.11
CA SER A 509 -6.37 -5.47 -73.89
C SER A 509 -7.06 -4.10 -73.78
N ASP A 510 -6.30 -3.12 -73.25
CA ASP A 510 -6.04 -1.77 -73.81
C ASP A 510 -5.77 -0.82 -72.62
N GLU A 511 -4.51 -0.56 -72.26
CA GLU A 511 -3.56 0.47 -72.75
C GLU A 511 -3.85 1.93 -72.31
N ASN A 512 -2.75 2.61 -71.95
CA ASN A 512 -2.52 4.08 -71.83
C ASN A 512 -2.84 4.73 -70.45
N VAL A 513 -2.00 5.52 -69.76
CA VAL A 513 -0.81 6.35 -70.09
C VAL A 513 0.08 6.55 -68.83
N THR A 514 1.38 6.72 -69.05
CA THR A 514 2.48 7.11 -68.13
C THR A 514 2.36 8.49 -67.45
N PRO A 515 3.21 8.80 -66.44
CA PRO A 515 3.06 9.95 -65.54
C PRO A 515 3.83 11.20 -66.02
N THR A 516 3.35 12.39 -65.64
CA THR A 516 4.08 13.66 -65.77
C THR A 516 4.40 14.28 -64.42
N THR A 517 5.67 14.63 -64.31
CA THR A 517 6.41 15.34 -63.27
C THR A 517 6.17 16.86 -63.33
N SER A 518 6.13 17.55 -62.17
CA SER A 518 6.70 18.90 -61.90
C SER A 518 6.20 19.41 -60.53
N GLN A 519 7.04 19.47 -59.49
CA GLN A 519 7.74 20.69 -59.03
C GLN A 519 6.82 21.91 -58.80
N GLN A 520 6.43 22.17 -57.55
CA GLN A 520 6.94 23.24 -56.67
C GLN A 520 6.37 23.10 -55.26
#